data_AF-A0A6C0UUE8-F1
#
_entry.id   AF-A0A6C0UUE8-F1
#
_cell.length_a   1.000
_cell.length_b   1.000
_cell.length_c   1.000
_cell.angle_alpha   90.00
_cell.angle_beta   90.00
_cell.angle_gamma   90.00
#
_symmetry.space_group_name_H-M   'P 1'
#
loop_
_entity.id
_entity.type
_entity.pdbx_description
1 polymer ?
#
loop_
_entity_poly.entity_id
_entity_poly.type
_entity_poly.pdbx_seq_one_letter_code
_entity_poly.pdbx_strand_id
1 'polypeptide(L)'
;MSSDFEERFTENMRLAGKALEENGYDVVDYHAFIREHNSGISYANHADNPEQALNDTLDEITGEEIVMNIDGADLAEMARSQGDLSQALYQTVNGGISIDEPTVTKEEWTGEAPAFGTIIHYTPQDPDDYFTIGTSETMPPYTMEDAHNQVNDIRQILENTGLETEEGHIG
;
A
#
# COMPACT_ATOMS: atom_id res chain seq x y z
N MET A 1 1.32 -11.35 -21.67
CA MET A 1 -0.02 -10.80 -21.45
C MET A 1 -0.18 -10.66 -19.96
N SER A 2 0.37 -9.56 -19.42
CA SER A 2 0.40 -9.19 -17.99
C SER A 2 0.07 -7.70 -17.83
N SER A 3 -0.44 -7.05 -18.88
CA SER A 3 -0.29 -5.60 -19.04
C SER A 3 -1.28 -4.76 -18.25
N ASP A 4 -2.51 -5.22 -18.01
CA ASP A 4 -3.54 -4.35 -17.40
C ASP A 4 -3.33 -4.14 -15.89
N PHE A 5 -3.08 -5.22 -15.15
CA PHE A 5 -2.80 -5.14 -13.71
C PHE A 5 -1.50 -4.37 -13.43
N GLU A 6 -0.39 -4.75 -14.06
CA GLU A 6 0.91 -4.10 -13.83
C GLU A 6 0.87 -2.60 -14.18
N GLU A 7 0.26 -2.25 -15.32
CA GLU A 7 0.10 -0.86 -15.75
C GLU A 7 -0.74 -0.07 -14.75
N ARG A 8 -1.93 -0.58 -14.39
CA ARG A 8 -2.85 0.08 -13.45
C ARG A 8 -2.26 0.20 -12.04
N PHE A 9 -1.61 -0.85 -11.54
CA PHE A 9 -0.93 -0.84 -10.24
C PHE A 9 0.15 0.24 -10.19
N THR A 10 1.06 0.22 -11.17
CA THR A 10 2.21 1.13 -11.19
C THR A 10 1.81 2.56 -11.52
N GLU A 11 0.77 2.76 -12.35
CA GLU A 11 0.20 4.08 -12.64
C GLU A 11 -0.44 4.70 -11.39
N ASN A 12 -1.31 3.98 -10.69
CA ASN A 12 -1.97 4.49 -9.48
C ASN A 12 -0.97 4.80 -8.37
N MET A 13 -0.01 3.91 -8.12
CA MET A 13 1.06 4.12 -7.14
C MET A 13 1.93 5.34 -7.49
N ARG A 14 2.30 5.49 -8.76
CA ARG A 14 3.07 6.65 -9.23
C ARG A 14 2.27 7.94 -9.11
N LEU A 15 0.99 7.92 -9.51
CA LEU A 15 0.11 9.08 -9.41
C LEU A 15 -0.02 9.53 -7.96
N ALA A 16 -0.25 8.60 -7.04
CA ALA A 16 -0.31 8.87 -5.62
C ALA A 16 0.99 9.47 -5.08
N GLY A 17 2.13 8.83 -5.33
CA GLY A 17 3.42 9.33 -4.85
C GLY A 17 3.75 10.72 -5.39
N LYS A 18 3.51 10.96 -6.68
CA LYS A 18 3.69 12.28 -7.29
C LYS A 18 2.76 13.33 -6.66
N ALA A 19 1.50 12.98 -6.38
CA ALA A 19 0.56 13.88 -5.73
C ALA A 19 1.05 14.28 -4.33
N LEU A 20 1.61 13.34 -3.58
CA LEU A 20 2.20 13.59 -2.26
C LEU A 20 3.42 14.53 -2.35
N GLU A 21 4.35 14.26 -3.27
CA GLU A 21 5.52 15.12 -3.51
C GLU A 21 5.13 16.55 -3.92
N GLU A 22 4.16 16.69 -4.83
CA GLU A 22 3.67 18.01 -5.27
C GLU A 22 2.99 18.81 -4.15
N ASN A 23 2.56 18.14 -3.07
CA ASN A 23 1.94 18.75 -1.89
C ASN A 23 2.89 18.81 -0.67
N GLY A 24 4.17 18.51 -0.85
CA GLY A 24 5.22 18.77 0.15
C GLY A 24 5.54 17.61 1.09
N TYR A 25 5.05 16.40 0.81
CA TYR A 25 5.52 15.17 1.45
C TYR A 25 6.76 14.66 0.72
N ASP A 26 7.78 14.21 1.45
CA ASP A 26 8.92 13.52 0.83
C ASP A 26 8.61 12.01 0.75
N VAL A 27 8.43 11.49 -0.47
CA VAL A 27 8.28 10.04 -0.67
C VAL A 27 9.67 9.39 -0.56
N VAL A 28 9.81 8.47 0.39
CA VAL A 28 11.06 7.76 0.67
C VAL A 28 11.22 6.55 -0.24
N ASP A 29 10.18 5.73 -0.33
CA ASP A 29 10.15 4.55 -1.17
C ASP A 29 8.71 4.11 -1.48
N TYR A 30 8.61 3.23 -2.47
CA TYR A 30 7.43 2.45 -2.79
C TYR A 30 7.67 1.01 -2.37
N HIS A 31 6.63 0.33 -1.90
CA HIS A 31 6.69 -1.09 -1.66
C HIS A 31 5.53 -1.82 -2.32
N ALA A 32 5.80 -3.06 -2.69
CA ALA A 32 4.77 -4.02 -3.05
C ALA A 32 4.89 -5.23 -2.13
N PHE A 33 3.77 -5.84 -1.82
CA PHE A 33 3.75 -6.98 -0.91
C PHE A 33 2.63 -7.94 -1.20
N ILE A 34 2.85 -9.19 -0.82
CA ILE A 34 1.87 -10.26 -0.89
C ILE A 34 1.40 -10.57 0.52
N ARG A 35 0.09 -10.39 0.74
CA ARG A 35 -0.54 -10.75 2.00
C ARG A 35 -1.10 -12.17 1.91
N GLU A 36 -0.47 -13.09 2.63
CA GLU A 36 -0.97 -14.45 2.79
C GLU A 36 -1.95 -14.52 3.97
N HIS A 37 -3.04 -15.28 3.76
CA HIS A 37 -4.17 -15.29 4.67
C HIS A 37 -3.82 -15.70 6.11
N ASN A 38 -2.89 -16.64 6.29
CA ASN A 38 -2.62 -17.27 7.58
C ASN A 38 -1.40 -16.71 8.33
N SER A 39 -0.53 -15.98 7.63
CA SER A 39 0.79 -15.57 8.14
C SER A 39 0.99 -14.05 8.14
N GLY A 40 0.15 -13.29 7.43
CA GLY A 40 0.28 -11.85 7.29
C GLY A 40 0.96 -11.48 5.98
N ILE A 41 2.02 -10.66 6.03
CA ILE A 41 2.80 -10.29 4.84
C ILE A 41 3.87 -11.35 4.62
N SER A 42 3.88 -11.99 3.45
CA SER A 42 4.82 -13.08 3.12
C SER A 42 6.00 -12.64 2.28
N TYR A 43 5.77 -11.73 1.34
CA TYR A 43 6.82 -11.10 0.52
C TYR A 43 6.60 -9.60 0.51
N ALA A 44 7.66 -8.82 0.67
CA ALA A 44 7.60 -7.37 0.68
C ALA A 44 8.93 -6.80 0.18
N ASN A 45 8.89 -6.05 -0.92
CA ASN A 45 10.08 -5.38 -1.45
C ASN A 45 9.83 -3.88 -1.56
N HIS A 46 10.88 -3.11 -1.25
CA HIS A 46 10.92 -1.66 -1.32
C HIS A 46 11.82 -1.23 -2.46
N ALA A 47 11.43 -0.18 -3.18
CA ALA A 47 12.23 0.43 -4.24
C ALA A 47 11.88 1.90 -4.45
N ASP A 48 12.75 2.63 -5.16
CA ASP A 48 12.56 4.04 -5.49
C ASP A 48 11.43 4.28 -6.50
N ASN A 49 10.85 3.23 -7.09
CA ASN A 49 9.76 3.33 -8.05
C ASN A 49 8.79 2.12 -7.96
N PRO A 50 7.50 2.31 -8.31
CA PRO A 50 6.49 1.26 -8.21
C PRO A 50 6.78 0.01 -9.06
N GLU A 51 7.33 0.18 -10.27
CA GLU A 51 7.64 -0.94 -11.17
C GLU A 51 8.66 -1.88 -10.55
N GLN A 52 9.73 -1.33 -9.99
CA GLN A 52 10.77 -2.12 -9.38
C GLN A 52 10.26 -2.82 -8.13
N ALA A 53 9.53 -2.13 -7.25
CA ALA A 53 8.94 -2.73 -6.06
C ALA A 53 8.02 -3.92 -6.41
N LEU A 54 7.17 -3.75 -7.44
CA LEU A 54 6.30 -4.80 -7.95
C LEU A 54 7.09 -5.96 -8.54
N ASN A 55 8.01 -5.69 -9.47
CA ASN A 55 8.79 -6.73 -10.15
C ASN A 55 9.65 -7.53 -9.17
N ASP A 56 10.33 -6.86 -8.24
CA ASP A 56 11.16 -7.53 -7.23
C ASP A 56 10.28 -8.43 -6.33
N THR A 57 9.07 -7.99 -5.98
CA THR A 57 8.10 -8.81 -5.22
C THR A 57 7.58 -10.02 -6.00
N LEU A 58 7.30 -9.86 -7.30
CA LEU A 58 6.86 -10.97 -8.15
C LEU A 58 8.00 -11.97 -8.43
N ASP A 59 9.22 -11.47 -8.58
CA ASP A 59 10.42 -12.28 -8.82
C ASP A 59 10.82 -13.11 -7.59
N GLU A 60 10.44 -12.70 -6.38
CA GLU A 60 10.63 -13.49 -5.16
C GLU A 60 9.71 -14.71 -5.05
N ILE A 61 8.62 -14.75 -5.82
CA ILE A 61 7.68 -15.88 -5.88
C ILE A 61 8.34 -17.05 -6.64
N THR A 62 9.29 -17.72 -5.99
CA THR A 62 10.09 -18.79 -6.59
C THR A 62 9.73 -20.16 -6.01
N GLY A 63 8.58 -20.67 -6.43
CA GLY A 63 8.23 -22.09 -6.24
C GLY A 63 7.70 -22.48 -4.86
N GLU A 64 7.36 -21.51 -4.00
CA GLU A 64 6.60 -21.75 -2.77
C GLU A 64 5.08 -21.71 -3.06
N GLU A 65 4.30 -22.50 -2.31
CA GLU A 65 2.83 -22.48 -2.41
C GLU A 65 2.29 -21.25 -1.69
N ILE A 66 1.74 -20.29 -2.44
CA ILE A 66 0.98 -19.17 -1.86
C ILE A 66 -0.44 -19.64 -1.55
N VAL A 67 -0.82 -19.62 -0.27
CA VAL A 67 -2.19 -19.93 0.16
C VAL A 67 -3.05 -18.66 0.09
N MET A 68 -3.80 -18.54 -1.00
CA MET A 68 -4.74 -17.45 -1.24
C MET A 68 -6.16 -17.87 -0.83
N ASN A 69 -6.89 -16.97 -0.15
CA ASN A 69 -8.33 -17.13 0.05
C ASN A 69 -9.07 -16.37 -1.04
N ILE A 70 -9.49 -17.11 -2.05
CA ILE A 70 -10.33 -16.58 -3.13
C ILE A 70 -11.79 -16.80 -2.72
N ASP A 71 -12.62 -15.76 -2.79
CA ASP A 71 -14.06 -15.93 -2.56
C ASP A 71 -14.64 -16.97 -3.54
N GLY A 72 -15.63 -17.75 -3.10
CA GLY A 72 -16.20 -18.80 -3.93
C GLY A 72 -16.85 -18.27 -5.22
N ALA A 73 -17.36 -17.03 -5.22
CA ALA A 73 -17.88 -16.37 -6.40
C ALA A 73 -16.75 -15.99 -7.38
N ASP A 74 -15.68 -15.39 -6.87
CA ASP A 74 -14.52 -14.99 -7.67
C ASP A 74 -13.81 -16.22 -8.25
N LEU A 75 -13.65 -17.29 -7.46
CA LEU A 75 -13.10 -18.55 -7.94
C LEU A 75 -13.97 -19.15 -9.05
N ALA A 76 -15.30 -19.08 -8.91
CA ALA A 76 -16.22 -19.54 -9.94
C ALA A 76 -16.17 -18.68 -11.19
N GLU A 77 -15.89 -17.39 -11.08
CA GLU A 77 -15.68 -16.47 -12.19
C GLU A 77 -14.36 -16.78 -12.91
N MET A 78 -13.23 -16.83 -12.18
CA MET A 78 -11.90 -17.19 -12.69
C MET A 78 -11.91 -18.54 -13.41
N ALA A 79 -12.63 -19.53 -12.87
CA ALA A 79 -12.76 -20.85 -13.48
C ALA A 79 -13.59 -20.84 -14.77
N ARG A 80 -14.52 -19.89 -14.92
CA ARG A 80 -15.39 -19.75 -16.11
C ARG A 80 -14.77 -18.85 -17.18
N SER A 81 -13.97 -17.86 -16.80
CA SER A 81 -13.33 -16.89 -17.70
C SER A 81 -12.04 -17.41 -18.36
N GLN A 82 -11.62 -18.65 -18.06
CA GLN A 82 -10.34 -19.22 -18.50
C GLN A 82 -9.12 -18.43 -18.00
N GLY A 83 -8.99 -18.29 -16.68
CA GLY A 83 -7.68 -18.11 -16.04
C GLY A 83 -7.00 -16.79 -16.34
N ASP A 84 -7.67 -15.67 -16.05
CA ASP A 84 -6.96 -14.40 -16.01
C ASP A 84 -6.14 -14.35 -14.71
N LEU A 85 -4.85 -14.70 -14.81
CA LEU A 85 -3.87 -14.59 -13.74
C LEU A 85 -3.92 -13.20 -13.08
N SER A 86 -4.29 -12.18 -13.84
CA SER A 86 -4.49 -10.81 -13.39
C SER A 86 -5.47 -10.72 -12.22
N GLN A 87 -6.61 -11.43 -12.26
CA GLN A 87 -7.59 -11.42 -11.15
C GLN A 87 -7.00 -11.98 -9.84
N ALA A 88 -6.14 -13.00 -9.92
CA ALA A 88 -5.44 -13.52 -8.74
C ALA A 88 -4.44 -12.50 -8.16
N LEU A 89 -3.78 -11.74 -9.04
CA LEU A 89 -2.86 -10.67 -8.63
C LEU A 89 -3.61 -9.53 -7.93
N TYR A 90 -4.76 -9.09 -8.45
CA TYR A 90 -5.60 -8.07 -7.80
C TYR A 90 -5.97 -8.45 -6.36
N GLN A 91 -6.18 -9.74 -6.07
CA GLN A 91 -6.58 -10.17 -4.72
C GLN A 91 -5.41 -10.35 -3.74
N THR A 92 -4.17 -10.37 -4.24
CA THR A 92 -3.03 -10.90 -3.47
C THR A 92 -1.91 -9.89 -3.33
N VAL A 93 -1.65 -9.12 -4.39
CA VAL A 93 -0.59 -8.11 -4.43
C VAL A 93 -1.17 -6.78 -3.98
N ASN A 94 -0.53 -6.16 -3.01
CA ASN A 94 -0.87 -4.83 -2.50
C ASN A 94 0.34 -3.93 -2.67
N GLY A 95 0.11 -2.63 -2.65
CA GLY A 95 1.15 -1.62 -2.68
C GLY A 95 1.18 -0.80 -1.40
N GLY A 96 2.24 -0.02 -1.23
CA GLY A 96 2.22 1.09 -0.32
C GLY A 96 3.33 2.09 -0.57
N ILE A 97 3.18 3.26 0.04
CA ILE A 97 4.08 4.40 -0.11
C ILE A 97 4.59 4.77 1.27
N SER A 98 5.90 4.87 1.41
CA SER A 98 6.55 5.38 2.61
C SER A 98 6.91 6.85 2.40
N ILE A 99 6.55 7.68 3.37
CA ILE A 99 6.88 9.11 3.40
C ILE A 99 7.86 9.39 4.55
N ASP A 100 8.67 10.43 4.39
CA ASP A 100 9.49 10.93 5.48
C ASP A 100 8.60 11.62 6.50
N GLU A 101 8.75 11.21 7.75
CA GLU A 101 7.96 11.71 8.86
C GLU A 101 8.86 12.39 9.89
N PRO A 102 8.35 13.39 10.61
CA PRO A 102 9.06 13.91 11.77
C PRO A 102 9.42 12.78 12.74
N THR A 103 10.67 12.77 13.22
CA THR A 103 11.12 11.77 14.18
C THR A 103 11.11 12.30 15.61
N VAL A 104 10.87 11.40 16.56
CA VAL A 104 10.89 11.68 18.00
C VAL A 104 11.82 10.72 18.73
N THR A 105 12.44 11.19 19.81
CA THR A 105 13.25 10.34 20.69
C THR A 105 12.37 9.72 21.78
N LYS A 106 12.34 8.39 21.86
CA LYS A 106 11.59 7.65 22.90
C LYS A 106 12.56 7.23 24.01
N GLU A 107 12.29 7.61 25.27
CA GLU A 107 13.19 7.32 26.41
C GLU A 107 13.46 5.82 26.60
N GLU A 108 12.52 4.97 26.17
CA GLU A 108 12.60 3.51 26.29
C GLU A 108 13.34 2.83 25.13
N TRP A 109 13.66 3.55 24.04
CA TRP A 109 14.31 3.01 22.85
C TRP A 109 15.68 3.67 22.59
N THR A 110 16.63 2.89 22.10
CA THR A 110 17.87 3.45 21.55
C THR A 110 17.63 3.89 20.11
N GLY A 111 17.09 5.10 19.91
CA GLY A 111 16.93 5.67 18.58
C GLY A 111 15.80 6.69 18.45
N GLU A 112 15.63 7.13 17.21
CA GLU A 112 14.51 7.94 16.75
C GLU A 112 13.42 7.02 16.18
N ALA A 113 12.15 7.38 16.40
CA ALA A 113 10.98 6.72 15.84
C ALA A 113 10.13 7.74 15.06
N PRO A 114 9.39 7.33 14.03
CA PRO A 114 8.45 8.23 13.35
C PRO A 114 7.38 8.73 14.33
N ALA A 115 6.94 9.97 14.15
CA ALA A 115 5.95 10.60 15.01
C ALA A 115 4.58 9.93 14.96
N PHE A 116 4.21 9.38 13.79
CA PHE A 116 2.90 8.76 13.58
C PHE A 116 2.99 7.31 13.05
N GLY A 117 4.09 6.98 12.36
CA GLY A 117 4.21 5.71 11.64
C GLY A 117 3.07 5.59 10.64
N THR A 118 3.04 6.53 9.70
CA THR A 118 2.00 6.67 8.68
C THR A 118 1.99 5.47 7.75
N ILE A 119 0.79 5.01 7.45
CA ILE A 119 0.51 3.86 6.59
C ILE A 119 -0.28 4.39 5.39
N ILE A 120 0.28 4.26 4.19
CA ILE A 120 -0.39 4.55 2.92
C ILE A 120 -0.36 3.26 2.12
N HIS A 121 -1.43 2.48 2.20
CA HIS A 121 -1.55 1.20 1.49
C HIS A 121 -2.46 1.32 0.29
N TYR A 122 -2.06 0.70 -0.81
CA TYR A 122 -2.83 0.55 -2.02
C TYR A 122 -3.40 -0.87 -2.09
N THR A 123 -4.72 -0.98 -2.23
CA THR A 123 -5.41 -2.24 -2.45
C THR A 123 -5.97 -2.24 -3.87
N PRO A 124 -5.38 -3.03 -4.79
CA PRO A 124 -5.97 -3.24 -6.10
C PRO A 124 -7.28 -4.01 -5.95
N GLN A 125 -8.36 -3.54 -6.57
CA GLN A 125 -9.63 -4.24 -6.62
C GLN A 125 -10.34 -3.80 -7.89
N ASP A 126 -10.59 -4.71 -8.84
CA ASP A 126 -11.31 -4.35 -10.06
C ASP A 126 -12.82 -4.33 -9.80
N PRO A 127 -13.55 -3.21 -10.05
CA PRO A 127 -13.10 -1.95 -10.64
C PRO A 127 -12.67 -0.86 -9.65
N ASP A 128 -12.90 -1.04 -8.35
CA ASP A 128 -12.75 0.00 -7.33
C ASP A 128 -11.40 -0.11 -6.57
N ASP A 129 -10.26 0.25 -7.19
CA ASP A 129 -9.00 0.32 -6.42
C ASP A 129 -9.04 1.47 -5.44
N TYR A 130 -8.42 1.30 -4.28
CA TYR A 130 -8.41 2.35 -3.26
C TYR A 130 -7.11 2.36 -2.47
N PHE A 131 -6.88 3.51 -1.81
CA PHE A 131 -5.83 3.67 -0.82
C PHE A 131 -6.41 3.71 0.60
N THR A 132 -5.82 2.98 1.53
CA THR A 132 -6.10 3.11 2.97
C THR A 132 -5.00 3.94 3.62
N ILE A 133 -5.38 5.02 4.31
CA ILE A 133 -4.45 5.95 4.96
C ILE A 133 -4.69 5.92 6.47
N GLY A 134 -3.65 5.64 7.26
CA GLY A 134 -3.75 5.59 8.71
C GLY A 134 -2.42 5.87 9.40
N THR A 135 -2.41 5.75 10.73
CA THR A 135 -1.22 5.87 11.58
C THR A 135 -1.16 4.69 12.54
N SER A 136 0.05 4.27 12.89
CA SER A 136 0.26 3.13 13.79
C SER A 136 0.29 3.53 15.26
N GLU A 137 0.99 4.62 15.61
CA GLU A 137 1.11 5.13 16.97
C GLU A 137 1.44 6.63 16.91
N THR A 138 0.69 7.46 17.65
CA THR A 138 0.98 8.89 17.76
C THR A 138 1.87 9.18 18.96
N MET A 139 3.06 9.72 18.69
CA MET A 139 4.07 9.96 19.71
C MET A 139 4.11 11.44 20.17
N PRO A 140 4.17 11.72 21.48
CA PRO A 140 4.38 13.08 21.98
C PRO A 140 5.66 13.73 21.40
N PRO A 141 5.67 15.05 21.11
CA PRO A 141 4.66 16.04 21.48
C PRO A 141 3.45 16.12 20.55
N TYR A 142 3.40 15.29 19.49
CA TYR A 142 2.26 15.23 18.59
C TYR A 142 1.04 14.62 19.28
N THR A 143 -0.13 14.99 18.78
CA THR A 143 -1.42 14.62 19.35
C THR A 143 -2.24 13.80 18.36
N MET A 144 -3.24 13.07 18.85
CA MET A 144 -4.20 12.37 17.98
C MET A 144 -4.86 13.31 16.97
N GLU A 145 -5.07 14.58 17.32
CA GLU A 145 -5.60 15.58 16.38
C GLU A 145 -4.61 15.82 15.23
N ASP A 146 -3.30 15.87 15.50
CA ASP A 146 -2.27 15.98 14.46
C ASP A 146 -2.28 14.74 13.54
N ALA A 147 -2.43 13.54 14.10
CA ALA A 147 -2.53 12.30 13.33
C ALA A 147 -3.78 12.29 12.42
N HIS A 148 -4.94 12.69 12.96
CA HIS A 148 -6.14 12.85 12.15
C HIS A 148 -5.97 13.90 11.05
N ASN A 149 -5.29 15.01 11.33
CA ASN A 149 -5.03 16.05 10.34
C ASN A 149 -4.12 15.53 9.22
N GLN A 150 -3.06 14.82 9.56
CA GLN A 150 -2.15 14.21 8.58
C GLN A 150 -2.86 13.17 7.70
N VAL A 151 -3.65 12.27 8.29
CA VAL A 151 -4.43 11.29 7.53
C VAL A 151 -5.42 11.98 6.59
N ASN A 152 -6.16 12.98 7.08
CA ASN A 152 -7.13 13.70 6.26
C ASN A 152 -6.49 14.51 5.14
N ASP A 153 -5.31 15.09 5.39
CA ASP A 153 -4.57 15.85 4.39
C ASP A 153 -4.09 14.94 3.25
N ILE A 154 -3.43 13.83 3.58
CA ILE A 154 -3.00 12.81 2.61
C ILE A 154 -4.20 12.30 1.80
N ARG A 155 -5.31 11.97 2.47
CA ARG A 155 -6.53 11.51 1.78
C ARG A 155 -7.06 12.54 0.80
N GLN A 156 -7.18 13.80 1.21
CA GLN A 156 -7.65 14.87 0.32
C GLN A 156 -6.72 15.08 -0.87
N ILE A 157 -5.40 14.98 -0.68
CA ILE A 157 -4.42 15.06 -1.78
C ILE A 157 -4.68 13.97 -2.81
N LEU A 158 -4.84 12.71 -2.37
CA LEU A 158 -5.08 11.58 -3.27
C LEU A 158 -6.46 11.66 -3.93
N GLU A 159 -7.51 11.99 -3.19
CA GLU A 159 -8.88 12.16 -3.72
C GLU A 159 -8.96 13.25 -4.79
N ASN A 160 -8.21 14.35 -4.63
CA ASN A 160 -8.14 15.42 -5.63
C ASN A 160 -7.50 14.99 -6.96
N THR A 161 -6.78 13.87 -6.97
CA THR A 161 -6.23 13.26 -8.20
C THR A 161 -7.16 12.22 -8.83
N GLY A 162 -8.31 11.96 -8.21
CA GLY A 162 -9.28 10.96 -8.67
C GLY A 162 -9.04 9.55 -8.12
N LEU A 163 -8.13 9.39 -7.16
CA LEU A 163 -7.91 8.12 -6.46
C LEU A 163 -8.90 7.96 -5.31
N GLU A 164 -9.48 6.77 -5.16
CA GLU A 164 -10.36 6.50 -4.03
C GLU A 164 -9.55 6.28 -2.74
N THR A 165 -10.07 6.78 -1.61
CA THR A 165 -9.41 6.61 -0.31
C THR A 165 -10.35 6.20 0.81
N GLU A 166 -9.82 5.43 1.75
CA GLU A 166 -10.47 5.05 2.99
C GLU A 166 -9.62 5.46 4.20
N GLU A 167 -10.29 5.75 5.32
CA GLU A 167 -9.61 5.94 6.60
C GLU A 167 -9.19 4.58 7.17
N GLY A 168 -7.89 4.44 7.43
CA GLY A 168 -7.32 3.32 8.17
C GLY A 168 -7.44 3.50 9.68
N HIS A 169 -6.73 2.65 10.42
CA HIS A 169 -6.56 2.86 11.85
C HIS A 169 -5.77 4.14 12.12
N ILE A 170 -6.15 4.87 13.16
CA ILE A 170 -5.40 6.03 13.67
C ILE A 170 -5.10 5.74 15.14
N GLY A 171 -3.84 5.42 15.40
CA GLY A 171 -3.29 5.04 16.71
C GLY A 171 -2.43 6.11 17.36
#